data_AF-A0A1H0WIJ4-F1
#
_entry.id   AF-A0A1H0WIJ4-F1
#
_cell.length_a   1.000
_cell.length_b   1.000
_cell.length_c   1.000
_cell.angle_alpha   90.00
_cell.angle_beta   90.00
_cell.angle_gamma   90.00
#
_symmetry.space_group_name_H-M   'P 1'
#
loop_
_entity.id
_entity.type
_entity.pdbx_description
1 polymer ?
#
loop_
_entity_poly.entity_id
_entity_poly.type
_entity_poly.pdbx_seq_one_letter_code
_entity_poly.pdbx_strand_id
1 'polypeptide(L)' 'MLEKIAINANVNMVYVETILKIIGIAYIAEFGAQITKDAGQGAIASKIELGGKILILAMAIPILTVIIETVINLIPR' A
#
# COMPACT_ATOMS: atom_id res chain seq x y z
N MET A 1 18.41 -8.74 0.06
CA MET A 1 18.21 -8.22 -1.32
C MET A 1 17.42 -6.92 -1.29
N LEU A 2 16.21 -6.91 -0.71
CA LEU A 2 15.41 -5.69 -0.53
C LEU A 2 16.14 -4.57 0.22
N GLU A 3 16.85 -4.91 1.29
CA GLU A 3 17.68 -3.96 2.04
C GLU A 3 18.80 -3.35 1.20
N LYS A 4 19.44 -4.15 0.32
CA LYS A 4 20.44 -3.63 -0.63
C LYS A 4 19.82 -2.68 -1.66
N ILE A 5 18.60 -2.96 -2.12
CA ILE A 5 17.86 -2.09 -3.06
C ILE A 5 17.50 -0.76 -2.38
N ALA A 6 17.02 -0.81 -1.14
CA ALA A 6 16.69 0.39 -0.36
C ALA A 6 17.92 1.28 -0.13
N ILE A 7 19.03 0.68 0.31
CA ILE A 7 20.31 1.38 0.53
C ILE A 7 20.83 2.00 -0.77
N ASN A 8 20.82 1.24 -1.88
CA ASN A 8 21.31 1.74 -3.17
C ASN A 8 20.43 2.85 -3.76
N ALA A 9 19.12 2.86 -3.46
CA ALA A 9 18.19 3.89 -3.89
C ALA A 9 18.13 5.10 -2.92
N ASN A 10 18.91 5.08 -1.83
CA ASN A 10 18.85 6.06 -0.74
C ASN A 10 17.43 6.24 -0.16
N VAL A 11 16.65 5.15 -0.14
CA VAL A 11 15.27 5.12 0.35
C VAL A 11 15.27 4.54 1.76
N ASN A 12 14.54 5.18 2.68
CA ASN A 12 14.37 4.65 4.03
C ASN A 12 13.67 3.28 3.98
N MET A 13 14.23 2.28 4.69
CA MET A 13 13.69 0.92 4.77
C MET A 13 12.22 0.87 5.22
N VAL A 14 11.77 1.84 6.02
CA VAL A 14 10.37 1.97 6.45
C VAL A 14 9.41 2.08 5.25
N TYR A 15 9.81 2.75 4.17
CA TYR A 15 8.96 2.87 2.97
C TYR A 15 8.89 1.57 2.19
N VAL A 16 10.01 0.87 2.05
CA VAL A 16 10.05 -0.44 1.39
C VAL A 16 9.21 -1.46 2.15
N GLU A 17 9.30 -1.46 3.49
CA GLU A 17 8.45 -2.29 4.35
C GLU A 17 6.96 -1.94 4.18
N THR A 18 6.62 -0.66 4.13
CA THR A 18 5.24 -0.19 3.95
C THR A 18 4.67 -0.62 2.59
N ILE A 19 5.45 -0.50 1.52
CA ILE A 19 5.07 -0.97 0.18
C ILE A 19 4.81 -2.48 0.19
N LEU A 20 5.68 -3.27 0.82
CA LEU A 20 5.47 -4.72 0.93
C LEU A 20 4.20 -5.07 1.72
N LYS A 21 3.91 -4.33 2.80
CA LYS A 21 2.63 -4.47 3.55
C LYS A 21 1.43 -4.17 2.66
N ILE A 22 1.48 -3.10 1.87
CA ILE A 22 0.43 -2.74 0.91
C ILE A 22 0.19 -3.89 -0.09
N ILE A 23 1.26 -4.44 -0.67
CA ILE A 23 1.17 -5.55 -1.64
C ILE A 23 0.54 -6.78 -0.98
N GLY A 24 0.96 -7.12 0.24
CA GLY A 24 0.40 -8.24 0.99
C GLY A 24 -1.09 -8.08 1.26
N ILE A 25 -1.52 -6.90 1.73
CA ILE A 25 -2.93 -6.60 1.99
C ILE A 25 -3.74 -6.67 0.68
N ALA A 26 -3.23 -6.10 -0.40
CA ALA A 26 -3.91 -6.13 -1.70
C ALA A 26 -4.16 -7.57 -2.17
N TYR A 27 -3.13 -8.43 -2.08
CA TYR A 27 -3.25 -9.82 -2.51
C TYR A 27 -4.23 -10.62 -1.64
N ILE A 28 -4.16 -10.47 -0.31
CA ILE A 28 -5.04 -11.17 0.62
C ILE A 28 -6.50 -10.69 0.46
N ALA A 29 -6.72 -9.39 0.35
CA ALA A 29 -8.05 -8.81 0.22
C ALA A 29 -8.70 -9.21 -1.11
N GLU A 30 -7.97 -9.14 -2.22
CA GLU A 30 -8.47 -9.52 -3.54
C GLU A 30 -8.78 -11.02 -3.61
N PHE A 31 -7.87 -11.86 -3.11
CA PHE A 31 -8.09 -13.31 -3.06
C PHE A 31 -9.30 -13.68 -2.19
N GLY A 32 -9.41 -13.08 -1.01
CA GLY A 32 -10.56 -13.27 -0.12
C GLY A 32 -11.87 -12.84 -0.77
N ALA A 33 -11.89 -11.68 -1.43
CA ALA A 33 -13.05 -11.17 -2.14
C ALA A 33 -13.48 -12.11 -3.27
N GLN A 34 -12.54 -12.60 -4.08
CA GLN A 34 -12.81 -13.54 -5.17
C GLN A 34 -13.44 -14.84 -4.66
N ILE A 35 -12.88 -15.45 -3.59
CA ILE A 35 -13.48 -16.65 -2.97
C ILE A 35 -14.92 -16.38 -2.52
N THR A 36 -15.18 -15.24 -1.87
CA THR A 36 -16.56 -14.91 -1.47
C THR A 36 -17.49 -14.68 -2.66
N LYS A 37 -17.02 -14.13 -3.79
CA LYS A 37 -17.82 -14.02 -5.02
C LYS A 37 -18.15 -15.40 -5.58
N ASP A 38 -17.17 -16.29 -5.63
CA ASP A 38 -17.33 -17.67 -6.11
C ASP A 38 -18.31 -18.47 -5.25
N ALA A 39 -18.39 -18.16 -3.94
CA ALA A 39 -19.40 -18.69 -3.02
C ALA A 39 -20.80 -18.04 -3.16
N GLY A 40 -21.01 -17.17 -4.14
CA GLY A 40 -22.27 -16.44 -4.35
C GLY A 40 -22.50 -15.26 -3.40
N GLN A 41 -21.52 -14.89 -2.58
CA GLN A 41 -21.60 -13.82 -1.57
C GLN A 41 -21.01 -12.49 -2.07
N GLY A 42 -21.55 -11.98 -3.18
CA GLY A 42 -21.06 -10.74 -3.81
C GLY A 42 -21.09 -9.51 -2.89
N ALA A 43 -22.12 -9.38 -2.05
CA ALA A 43 -22.22 -8.26 -1.10
C ALA A 43 -21.12 -8.28 -0.03
N ILE A 44 -20.68 -9.46 0.40
CA ILE A 44 -19.56 -9.61 1.36
C ILE A 44 -18.24 -9.32 0.65
N ALA A 45 -18.05 -9.84 -0.56
CA ALA A 45 -16.86 -9.59 -1.36
C ALA A 45 -16.61 -8.09 -1.58
N SER A 46 -17.64 -7.31 -1.92
CA SER A 46 -17.50 -5.85 -2.07
C SER A 46 -17.07 -5.15 -0.78
N LYS A 47 -17.48 -5.66 0.40
CA LYS A 47 -17.02 -5.12 1.68
C LYS A 47 -15.57 -5.47 1.97
N ILE A 48 -15.11 -6.67 1.59
CA ILE A 48 -13.70 -7.09 1.70
C ILE A 48 -12.83 -6.19 0.82
N GLU A 49 -13.20 -5.98 -0.44
CA GLU A 49 -12.49 -5.08 -1.36
C GLU A 49 -12.40 -3.65 -0.80
N LEU A 50 -13.52 -3.13 -0.29
CA LEU A 50 -13.56 -1.78 0.29
C LEU A 50 -12.63 -1.69 1.51
N GLY A 51 -12.68 -2.66 2.42
CA GLY A 51 -11.81 -2.71 3.60
C GLY A 51 -10.33 -2.75 3.22
N GLY A 52 -9.96 -3.61 2.25
CA GLY A 52 -8.60 -3.68 1.72
C GLY A 52 -8.13 -2.34 1.15
N LYS A 53 -8.96 -1.68 0.34
CA LYS A 53 -8.66 -0.35 -0.22
C LYS A 53 -8.47 0.71 0.86
N ILE A 54 -9.33 0.75 1.87
CA ILE A 54 -9.22 1.72 2.98
C ILE A 54 -7.90 1.52 3.74
N LEU A 55 -7.52 0.27 4.03
CA LEU A 55 -6.26 -0.04 4.71
C LEU A 55 -5.03 0.40 3.88
N ILE A 56 -5.05 0.11 2.58
CA ILE A 56 -3.98 0.53 1.66
C ILE A 56 -3.87 2.05 1.61
N LEU A 57 -5.00 2.76 1.48
CA LEU A 57 -5.04 4.22 1.44
C LEU A 57 -4.51 4.83 2.74
N ALA A 58 -4.92 4.32 3.90
CA ALA A 58 -4.44 4.79 5.19
C ALA A 58 -2.92 4.67 5.32
N MET A 59 -2.34 3.56 4.85
CA MET A 59 -0.88 3.35 4.85
C MET A 59 -0.15 4.17 3.77
N ALA A 60 -0.84 4.60 2.72
CA ALA A 60 -0.25 5.42 1.67
C ALA A 60 -0.11 6.91 2.08
N ILE A 61 -0.90 7.39 3.06
CA ILE A 61 -0.88 8.79 3.52
C ILE A 61 0.53 9.23 3.95
N PRO A 62 1.26 8.51 4.83
CA PRO A 62 2.61 8.92 5.24
C PRO A 62 3.59 9.02 4.08
N ILE A 63 3.50 8.11 3.11
CA ILE A 63 4.36 8.11 1.92
C ILE A 63 4.07 9.35 1.07
N LEU A 64 2.80 9.68 0.87
CA LEU A 64 2.36 10.90 0.17
C LEU A 64 2.89 12.17 0.86
N THR A 65 2.80 12.25 2.19
CA THR A 65 3.33 13.39 2.96
C THR A 65 4.82 13.58 2.72
N VAL A 66 5.60 12.49 2.79
CA VAL A 66 7.06 12.54 2.56
C VAL A 66 7.40 12.99 1.15
N ILE A 67 6.65 12.52 0.15
CA ILE A 67 6.83 12.95 -1.24
C ILE A 67 6.54 14.45 -1.36
N ILE A 68 5.43 14.93 -0.79
CA ILE A 68 5.06 16.35 -0.81
C ILE A 68 6.16 17.20 -0.14
N GLU A 69 6.62 16.81 1.04
CA GLU A 69 7.72 17.50 1.73
C GLU A 69 9.00 17.52 0.89
N THR A 70 9.34 16.40 0.26
CA THR A 70 10.51 16.29 -0.63
C THR A 70 10.40 17.24 -1.82
N VAL A 71 9.22 17.33 -2.44
CA VAL A 71 8.96 18.26 -3.55
C VAL A 71 9.04 19.72 -3.09
N ILE A 72 8.46 20.07 -1.94
CA ILE A 72 8.52 21.42 -1.38
C ILE A 72 9.97 21.83 -1.08
N ASN A 73 10.77 20.92 -0.54
CA ASN A 73 12.18 21.16 -0.23
C ASN A 73 13.06 21.37 -1.48
N LEU A 74 12.61 20.92 -2.64
CA LEU A 74 13.30 21.11 -3.92
C LEU A 74 12.98 22.47 -4.57
N ILE A 75 11.95 23.18 -4.12
CA ILE A 75 11.62 24.51 -4.63
C ILE A 75 12.65 25.52 -4.11
N PRO A 76 13.42 26.20 -4.98
CA PRO A 76 14.33 27.26 -4.55
C PRO A 76 13.52 28.41 -3.93
N ARG A 77 13.99 28.97 -2.82
CA ARG A 77 13.38 30.17 -2.20
C ARG A 77 13.51 31.40 -3.09
#